data_AF-A0A7W0Z4L8-F1
#
_entry.id   AF-A0A7W0Z4L8-F1
#
_cell.length_a   1.000
_cell.length_b   1.000
_cell.length_c   1.000
_cell.angle_alpha   90.00
_cell.angle_beta   90.00
_cell.angle_gamma   90.00
#
_symmetry.space_group_name_H-M   'P 1'
#
loop_
_entity.id
_entity.type
_entity.pdbx_description
1 polymer ?
#
loop_
_entity_poly.entity_id
_entity_poly.type
_entity_poly.pdbx_seq_one_letter_code
_entity_poly.pdbx_strand_id
1 'polypeptide(L)'
;MTQTRGSGLPLGGTGLTCQDYLDFVTAEYLATYIRAGGAAVRFIVGGNDDVTRRWHAGLADAAGSQECLYVALDAAETKMAMIDQIYATVARHVDWDDLVRRTLRTAWSDVGLPADERLTVSAVAARHDVDAREA
;
A
#
# COMPACT_ATOMS: atom_id res chain seq x y z
N MET A 1 -24.22 -6.74 40.24
CA MET A 1 -24.61 -7.51 39.05
C MET A 1 -23.95 -6.86 37.85
N THR A 2 -22.77 -7.35 37.47
CA THR A 2 -21.90 -6.74 36.46
C THR A 2 -22.13 -7.43 35.12
N GLN A 3 -22.50 -6.64 34.13
CA GLN A 3 -22.92 -7.05 32.80
C GLN A 3 -21.70 -7.50 31.97
N THR A 4 -21.62 -8.79 31.64
CA THR A 4 -20.60 -9.35 30.77
C THR A 4 -20.91 -8.95 29.32
N ARG A 5 -20.17 -7.97 28.78
CA ARG A 5 -20.13 -7.70 27.33
C ARG A 5 -19.44 -8.89 26.65
N GLY A 6 -20.22 -9.76 26.01
CA GLY A 6 -19.69 -10.87 25.21
C GLY A 6 -18.87 -10.32 24.03
N SER A 7 -17.57 -10.60 24.00
CA SER A 7 -16.62 -10.09 23.00
C SER A 7 -16.74 -10.73 21.62
N GLY A 8 -17.69 -11.65 21.40
CA GLY A 8 -17.89 -12.34 20.11
C GLY A 8 -16.68 -13.17 19.65
N LEU A 9 -15.68 -13.40 20.51
CA LEU A 9 -14.47 -14.15 20.17
C LEU A 9 -14.61 -15.62 20.57
N PRO A 10 -14.17 -16.57 19.72
CA PRO A 10 -14.09 -17.97 20.12
C PRO A 10 -13.13 -18.16 21.31
N LEU A 11 -13.47 -19.11 22.18
CA LEU A 11 -12.73 -19.45 23.40
C LEU A 11 -11.28 -19.84 23.07
N GLY A 12 -10.30 -19.02 23.46
CA GLY A 12 -8.89 -19.42 23.51
C GLY A 12 -7.84 -18.40 23.03
N GLY A 13 -8.22 -17.27 22.45
CA GLY A 13 -7.25 -16.21 22.09
C GLY A 13 -7.35 -15.03 23.04
N THR A 14 -6.29 -14.68 23.76
CA THR A 14 -6.09 -13.28 24.18
C THR A 14 -5.85 -12.46 22.91
N GLY A 15 -6.94 -12.17 22.20
CA GLY A 15 -6.88 -11.58 20.86
C GLY A 15 -6.42 -10.15 20.94
N LEU A 16 -5.29 -9.85 20.27
CA LEU A 16 -4.95 -8.49 19.87
C LEU A 16 -6.19 -7.84 19.25
N THR A 17 -6.53 -6.64 19.71
CA THR A 17 -7.63 -5.93 19.08
C THR A 17 -7.26 -5.57 17.64
N CYS A 18 -8.27 -5.26 16.83
CA CYS A 18 -8.06 -4.71 15.48
C CYS A 18 -7.08 -3.53 15.51
N GLN A 19 -7.16 -2.69 16.54
CA GLN A 19 -6.31 -1.52 16.66
C GLN A 19 -4.87 -1.90 17.03
N ASP A 20 -4.69 -2.77 18.02
CA ASP A 20 -3.34 -3.16 18.46
C ASP A 20 -2.53 -3.80 17.32
N TYR A 21 -3.18 -4.64 16.49
CA TYR A 21 -2.50 -5.25 15.36
C TYR A 21 -2.29 -4.26 14.21
N LEU A 22 -3.20 -3.30 13.99
CA LEU A 22 -3.02 -2.25 12.98
C LEU A 22 -1.84 -1.34 13.34
N ASP A 23 -1.72 -0.97 14.61
CA ASP A 23 -0.61 -0.16 15.13
C ASP A 23 0.73 -0.90 14.91
N PHE A 24 0.77 -2.21 15.19
CA PHE A 24 1.92 -3.06 14.91
C PHE A 24 2.27 -3.11 13.41
N VAL A 25 1.29 -3.35 12.53
CA VAL A 25 1.52 -3.37 11.07
C VAL A 25 2.02 -2.01 10.58
N THR A 26 1.49 -0.92 11.12
CA THR A 26 1.89 0.43 10.73
C THR A 26 3.36 0.70 11.10
N ALA A 27 3.75 0.41 12.34
CA ALA A 27 5.10 0.68 12.83
C ALA A 27 6.17 -0.26 12.23
N GLU A 28 5.91 -1.56 12.25
CA GLU A 28 6.92 -2.55 11.88
C GLU A 28 6.97 -2.79 10.38
N TYR A 29 5.82 -2.75 9.70
CA TYR A 29 5.75 -3.08 8.27
C TYR A 29 5.75 -1.86 7.38
N LEU A 30 4.75 -0.99 7.54
CA LEU A 30 4.60 0.16 6.64
C LEU A 30 5.73 1.17 6.81
N ALA A 31 6.09 1.50 8.05
CA ALA A 31 7.14 2.49 8.33
C ALA A 31 8.56 1.94 8.19
N THR A 32 8.79 0.65 8.46
CA THR A 32 10.14 0.08 8.56
C THR A 32 10.44 -0.96 7.47
N TYR A 33 9.80 -2.13 7.53
CA TYR A 33 10.18 -3.26 6.68
C TYR A 33 9.99 -2.98 5.18
N ILE A 34 8.86 -2.40 4.77
CA ILE A 34 8.59 -2.08 3.36
C ILE A 34 9.53 -0.97 2.88
N ARG A 35 9.79 0.04 3.73
CA ARG A 35 10.73 1.12 3.40
C ARG A 35 12.18 0.64 3.23
N ALA A 36 12.56 -0.45 3.89
CA ALA A 36 13.84 -1.11 3.70
C ALA A 36 13.89 -2.01 2.43
N GLY A 37 12.85 -1.99 1.59
CA GLY A 37 12.74 -2.83 0.38
C GLY A 37 12.15 -4.22 0.64
N GLY A 38 11.61 -4.47 1.83
CA GLY A 38 10.93 -5.72 2.16
C GLY A 38 9.57 -5.85 1.49
N ALA A 39 9.14 -7.09 1.30
CA ALA A 39 7.80 -7.42 0.80
C ALA A 39 7.23 -8.59 1.60
N ALA A 40 5.94 -8.52 1.93
CA ALA A 40 5.26 -9.57 2.69
C ALA A 40 3.80 -9.71 2.23
N VAL A 41 3.31 -10.95 2.22
CA VAL A 41 1.90 -11.27 2.03
C VAL A 41 1.33 -11.69 3.38
N ARG A 42 0.19 -11.09 3.76
CA ARG A 42 -0.51 -11.41 5.00
C ARG A 42 -2.00 -11.62 4.77
N PHE A 43 -2.54 -12.52 5.56
CA PHE A 43 -3.97 -12.81 5.59
C PHE A 43 -4.55 -12.34 6.92
N ILE A 44 -5.65 -11.61 6.85
CA ILE A 44 -6.43 -11.18 8.01
C ILE A 44 -7.80 -11.84 7.88
N VAL A 45 -8.22 -12.53 8.93
CA VAL A 45 -9.56 -13.11 9.02
C VAL A 45 -10.36 -12.28 10.02
N GLY A 46 -11.31 -11.50 9.51
CA GLY A 46 -12.23 -10.74 10.35
C GLY A 46 -13.27 -11.66 10.98
N GLY A 47 -13.55 -11.46 12.28
CA GLY A 47 -14.58 -12.24 12.98
C GLY A 47 -16.02 -11.86 12.57
N ASN A 48 -16.20 -10.69 11.94
CA ASN A 48 -17.45 -10.21 11.34
C ASN A 48 -17.17 -9.04 10.38
N ASP A 49 -18.19 -8.62 9.64
CA ASP A 49 -18.10 -7.56 8.64
C ASP A 49 -17.67 -6.21 9.23
N ASP A 50 -18.07 -5.88 10.46
CA ASP A 50 -17.69 -4.62 11.12
C ASP A 50 -16.20 -4.59 11.51
N VAL A 51 -15.63 -5.74 11.88
CA VAL A 51 -14.19 -5.88 12.11
C VAL A 51 -13.44 -5.76 10.79
N THR A 52 -13.89 -6.44 9.73
CA THR A 52 -13.28 -6.37 8.40
C THR A 52 -13.32 -4.95 7.83
N ARG A 53 -14.45 -4.25 7.97
CA ARG A 53 -14.60 -2.85 7.52
C ARG A 53 -13.64 -1.90 8.24
N ARG A 54 -13.51 -2.05 9.57
CA ARG A 54 -12.56 -1.26 10.37
C ARG A 54 -11.11 -1.54 9.97
N TRP A 55 -10.78 -2.79 9.66
CA TRP A 55 -9.47 -3.16 9.13
C TRP A 55 -9.16 -2.48 7.80
N HIS A 56 -10.10 -2.49 6.84
CA HIS A 56 -9.91 -1.82 5.56
C HIS A 56 -9.71 -0.31 5.74
N ALA A 57 -10.58 0.34 6.52
CA ALA A 57 -10.49 1.77 6.77
C ALA A 57 -9.18 2.17 7.47
N GLY A 58 -8.81 1.45 8.52
CA GLY A 58 -7.59 1.73 9.28
C GLY A 58 -6.31 1.48 8.48
N LEU A 59 -6.27 0.43 7.67
CA LEU A 59 -5.10 0.14 6.83
C LEU A 59 -4.97 1.12 5.67
N ALA A 60 -6.10 1.58 5.10
CA ALA A 60 -6.10 2.63 4.08
C ALA A 60 -5.56 3.96 4.63
N ASP A 61 -5.99 4.34 5.83
CA ASP A 61 -5.51 5.56 6.51
C ASP A 61 -4.03 5.47 6.86
N ALA A 62 -3.61 4.35 7.46
CA ALA A 62 -2.21 4.09 7.80
C ALA A 62 -1.31 4.11 6.55
N ALA A 63 -1.73 3.45 5.46
CA ALA A 63 -1.00 3.46 4.20
C ALA A 63 -0.90 4.89 3.62
N GLY A 64 -1.99 5.65 3.62
CA GLY A 64 -2.01 7.04 3.17
C GLY A 64 -1.05 7.92 3.97
N SER A 65 -0.99 7.76 5.29
CA SER A 65 -0.07 8.49 6.17
C SER A 65 1.41 8.17 5.92
N GLN A 66 1.69 6.99 5.37
CA GLN A 66 3.03 6.50 5.05
C GLN A 66 3.33 6.56 3.55
N GLU A 67 2.56 7.31 2.75
CA GLU A 67 2.69 7.43 1.30
C GLU A 67 2.76 6.07 0.56
N CYS A 68 2.13 5.05 1.15
CA CYS A 68 2.01 3.72 0.58
C CYS A 68 0.74 3.64 -0.26
N LEU A 69 0.83 3.02 -1.43
CA LEU A 69 -0.34 2.69 -2.23
C LEU A 69 -1.16 1.60 -1.52
N TYR A 70 -2.45 1.85 -1.35
CA TYR A 70 -3.39 0.89 -0.79
C TYR A 70 -4.41 0.46 -1.84
N VAL A 71 -4.62 -0.85 -1.97
CA VAL A 71 -5.66 -1.43 -2.83
C VAL A 71 -6.47 -2.42 -1.99
N ALA A 72 -7.77 -2.17 -1.88
CA ALA A 72 -8.71 -3.12 -1.31
C ALA A 72 -9.34 -3.96 -2.41
N LEU A 73 -9.46 -5.28 -2.17
CA LEU A 73 -10.14 -6.21 -3.05
C LEU A 73 -11.22 -6.96 -2.28
N ASP A 74 -12.41 -7.10 -2.87
CA ASP A 74 -13.48 -7.92 -2.33
C ASP A 74 -13.42 -9.34 -2.93
N ALA A 75 -13.46 -10.36 -2.06
CA ALA A 75 -13.49 -11.78 -2.44
C ALA A 75 -14.80 -12.17 -3.15
N ALA A 76 -15.88 -11.41 -2.94
CA ALA A 76 -17.15 -11.62 -3.62
C ALA A 76 -17.03 -11.30 -5.13
N GLU A 77 -16.16 -10.36 -5.49
CA GLU A 77 -15.97 -9.93 -6.88
C GLU A 77 -14.69 -10.48 -7.51
N THR A 78 -13.69 -10.80 -6.69
CA THR A 78 -12.38 -11.30 -7.14
C THR A 78 -12.17 -12.73 -6.68
N LYS A 79 -12.03 -13.68 -7.63
CA LYS A 79 -11.64 -15.06 -7.27
C LYS A 79 -10.21 -15.09 -6.74
N MET A 80 -10.09 -15.05 -5.41
CA MET A 80 -8.81 -15.05 -4.69
C MET A 80 -7.98 -16.33 -4.91
N ALA A 81 -8.57 -17.41 -5.44
CA ALA A 81 -7.84 -18.64 -5.78
C ALA A 81 -6.99 -18.53 -7.06
N MET A 82 -7.18 -17.48 -7.87
CA MET A 82 -6.44 -17.27 -9.12
C MET A 82 -5.50 -16.08 -8.97
N ILE A 83 -4.21 -16.36 -8.73
CA ILE A 83 -3.19 -15.32 -8.50
C ILE A 83 -3.14 -14.30 -9.65
N ASP A 84 -3.33 -14.75 -10.89
CA ASP A 84 -3.37 -13.88 -12.06
C ASP A 84 -4.52 -12.88 -12.01
N GLN A 85 -5.68 -13.27 -11.44
CA GLN A 85 -6.82 -12.36 -11.28
C GLN A 85 -6.58 -11.35 -10.17
N ILE A 86 -5.93 -11.75 -9.08
CA ILE A 86 -5.50 -10.81 -8.03
C ILE A 86 -4.55 -9.79 -8.66
N TYR A 87 -3.50 -10.26 -9.34
CA TYR A 87 -2.54 -9.39 -10.01
C TYR A 87 -3.22 -8.42 -10.99
N ALA A 88 -4.03 -8.93 -11.91
CA ALA A 88 -4.72 -8.11 -12.90
C ALA A 88 -5.71 -7.13 -12.27
N THR A 89 -6.31 -7.48 -11.13
CA THR A 89 -7.24 -6.58 -10.43
C THR A 89 -6.49 -5.52 -9.66
N VAL A 90 -5.42 -5.85 -8.94
CA VAL A 90 -4.53 -4.86 -8.33
C VAL A 90 -4.00 -3.90 -9.39
N ALA A 91 -3.44 -4.42 -10.48
CA ALA A 91 -2.88 -3.62 -11.56
C ALA A 91 -3.90 -2.65 -12.19
N ARG A 92 -5.18 -3.01 -12.23
CA ARG A 92 -6.25 -2.12 -12.71
C ARG A 92 -6.64 -1.01 -11.72
N HIS A 93 -6.40 -1.22 -10.42
CA HIS A 93 -6.68 -0.22 -9.39
C HIS A 93 -5.52 0.75 -9.18
N VAL A 94 -4.33 0.45 -9.71
CA VAL A 94 -3.18 1.34 -9.64
C VAL A 94 -3.28 2.42 -10.71
N ASP A 95 -3.23 3.69 -10.31
CA ASP A 95 -2.94 4.80 -11.22
C ASP A 95 -1.44 4.78 -11.54
N TRP A 96 -1.09 4.08 -12.63
CA TRP A 96 0.29 3.93 -13.07
C TRP A 96 0.92 5.26 -13.48
N ASP A 97 0.15 6.16 -14.08
CA ASP A 97 0.66 7.43 -14.55
C ASP A 97 1.05 8.32 -13.37
N ASP A 98 0.21 8.41 -12.35
CA ASP A 98 0.52 9.15 -11.13
C ASP A 98 1.69 8.50 -10.36
N LEU A 99 1.69 7.17 -10.21
CA LEU A 99 2.78 6.46 -9.55
C LEU A 99 4.13 6.73 -10.23
N VAL A 100 4.21 6.57 -11.55
CA VAL A 100 5.42 6.83 -12.32
C VAL A 100 5.85 8.29 -12.20
N ARG A 101 4.93 9.26 -12.29
CA ARG A 101 5.26 10.68 -12.12
C ARG A 101 5.85 10.99 -10.75
N ARG A 102 5.30 10.41 -9.68
CA ARG A 102 5.84 10.58 -8.31
C ARG A 102 7.23 9.97 -8.20
N THR A 103 7.40 8.74 -8.67
CA THR A 103 8.71 8.05 -8.65
C THR A 103 9.77 8.82 -9.42
N LEU A 104 9.47 9.27 -10.64
CA LEU A 104 10.40 10.04 -11.45
C LEU A 104 10.75 11.38 -10.82
N ARG A 105 9.78 12.08 -10.22
CA ARG A 105 10.02 13.34 -9.51
C ARG A 105 11.01 13.17 -8.35
N THR A 106 10.83 12.13 -7.55
CA THR A 106 11.76 11.80 -6.46
C THR A 106 13.14 11.46 -7.01
N ALA A 107 13.22 10.54 -7.97
CA ALA A 107 14.49 10.11 -8.55
C ALA A 107 15.28 11.27 -9.17
N TRP A 108 14.60 12.18 -9.87
CA TRP A 108 15.22 13.36 -10.46
C TRP A 108 15.69 14.36 -9.40
N SER A 109 14.88 14.60 -8.37
CA SER A 109 15.29 15.43 -7.24
C SER A 109 16.54 14.87 -6.55
N ASP A 110 16.63 13.56 -6.37
CA ASP A 110 17.77 12.90 -5.70
C ASP A 110 19.08 13.05 -6.49
N VAL A 111 19.01 13.14 -7.83
CA VAL A 111 20.18 13.40 -8.69
C VAL A 111 20.36 14.89 -9.05
N GLY A 112 19.59 15.79 -8.44
CA GLY A 112 19.69 17.24 -8.63
C GLY A 112 19.14 17.77 -9.97
N LEU A 113 18.31 16.97 -10.66
CA LEU A 113 17.66 17.37 -11.90
C LEU A 113 16.30 18.05 -11.63
N PRO A 114 15.89 19.02 -12.46
CA PRO A 114 14.64 19.74 -12.27
C PRO A 114 13.44 18.81 -12.54
N ALA A 115 12.68 18.49 -11.51
CA ALA A 115 11.49 17.64 -11.60
C ALA A 115 10.22 18.41 -12.02
N ASP A 116 10.32 19.18 -13.10
CA ASP A 116 9.23 19.95 -13.69
C ASP A 116 8.23 19.07 -14.48
N GLU A 117 7.30 19.67 -15.22
CA GLU A 117 6.21 18.96 -15.90
C GLU A 117 6.68 17.96 -16.97
N ARG A 118 7.94 18.03 -17.44
CA ARG A 118 8.47 17.16 -18.49
C ARG A 118 9.51 16.18 -17.95
N LEU A 119 9.02 15.16 -17.26
CA LEU A 119 9.83 14.07 -16.67
C LEU A 119 10.40 13.06 -17.70
N THR A 120 10.60 13.45 -18.97
CA THR A 120 11.17 12.55 -19.99
C THR A 120 12.69 12.69 -20.08
N VAL A 121 13.38 11.57 -20.22
CA VAL A 121 14.86 11.53 -20.38
C VAL A 121 15.30 12.42 -21.55
N SER A 122 14.55 12.39 -22.65
CA SER A 122 14.82 13.20 -23.85
C SER A 122 14.74 14.70 -23.59
N ALA A 123 13.79 15.14 -22.74
CA ALA A 123 13.63 16.56 -22.41
C ALA A 123 14.77 17.08 -21.52
N VAL A 124 15.26 16.24 -20.61
CA VAL A 124 16.45 16.57 -19.79
C VAL A 124 17.72 16.55 -20.61
N ALA A 125 17.92 15.52 -21.45
CA ALA A 125 19.08 15.42 -22.33
C ALA A 125 19.22 16.67 -23.21
N ALA A 126 18.12 17.12 -23.83
CA ALA A 126 18.08 18.35 -24.63
C ALA A 126 18.39 19.63 -23.84
N ARG A 127 18.12 19.67 -22.52
CA ARG A 127 18.41 20.83 -21.65
C ARG A 127 19.86 20.85 -21.17
N HIS A 128 20.52 19.69 -21.14
CA HIS A 128 21.91 19.53 -20.71
C HIS A 128 22.90 19.35 -21.89
N ASP A 129 22.44 19.56 -23.13
CA ASP A 129 23.24 19.43 -24.36
C ASP A 129 23.88 18.03 -24.55
N VAL A 130 23.24 17.01 -23.99
CA VAL A 130 23.62 15.60 -24.15
C VAL A 130 22.71 14.99 -25.22
N ASP A 131 23.27 14.34 -26.24
CA ASP A 131 22.46 13.66 -27.26
C ASP A 131 21.68 12.51 -26.60
N ALA A 132 20.36 12.48 -26.76
CA ALA A 132 19.50 11.44 -26.20
C ALA A 132 19.80 10.04 -26.78
N ARG A 133 20.65 9.93 -27.80
CA ARG A 133 21.16 8.68 -28.37
C ARG A 133 22.39 8.12 -27.66
N GLU A 134 23.01 8.87 -26.75
CA GLU A 134 24.17 8.44 -25.96
C GLU A 134 23.82 8.04 -24.50
N ALA A 135 22.53 8.10 -24.12
CA ALA A 135 21.99 7.70 -22.82
C ALA A 135 21.10 6.44 -22.94
#